data_AF-A0A078JE90-F1
#
_entry.id   AF-A0A078JE90-F1
#
_cell.length_a   1.000
_cell.length_b   1.000
_cell.length_c   1.000
_cell.angle_alpha   90.00
_cell.angle_beta   90.00
_cell.angle_gamma   90.00
#
_symmetry.space_group_name_H-M   'P 1'
#
loop_
_entity.id
_entity.type
_entity.pdbx_description
1 polymer ?
#
loop_
_entity_poly.entity_id
_entity_poly.type
_entity_poly.pdbx_seq_one_letter_code
_entity_poly.pdbx_strand_id
1 'polypeptide(L)'
;MNDRLGEWGDHITLQSAADRFAAKICLLTSFRDTCFIEIMPQDQAPKRELWLSFWSEVHYNSLYDNKAVPVQQKPKRKHWLF
;
A
#
# COMPACT_ATOMS: atom_id res chain seq x y z
N MET A 1 3.80 -24.09 6.29
CA MET A 1 4.60 -22.85 6.18
C MET A 1 4.37 -22.11 7.49
N ASN A 2 5.42 -21.89 8.28
CA ASN A 2 5.31 -21.08 9.50
C ASN A 2 5.23 -19.62 9.05
N ASP A 3 4.03 -19.07 8.94
CA ASP A 3 3.87 -17.63 8.75
C ASP A 3 4.33 -16.93 10.02
N ARG A 4 5.50 -16.29 9.95
CA ARG A 4 5.97 -15.40 11.00
C ARG A 4 5.19 -14.09 10.87
N LEU A 5 4.15 -13.96 11.70
CA LEU A 5 3.40 -12.71 11.83
C LEU A 5 4.38 -11.56 12.13
N GLY A 6 4.49 -10.60 11.22
CA GLY A 6 5.32 -9.40 11.38
C GLY A 6 6.62 -9.36 10.56
N GLU A 7 6.87 -10.31 9.66
CA GLU A 7 7.93 -10.14 8.65
C GLU A 7 7.55 -9.02 7.67
N TRP A 8 8.52 -8.16 7.36
CA TRP A 8 8.30 -7.02 6.49
C TRP A 8 8.27 -7.49 5.04
N GLY A 9 7.22 -7.10 4.31
CA GLY A 9 7.15 -7.34 2.88
C GLY A 9 8.22 -6.53 2.15
N ASP A 10 8.75 -7.12 1.09
CA ASP A 10 9.78 -6.55 0.22
C ASP A 10 9.29 -6.46 -1.24
N HIS A 11 10.21 -6.23 -2.18
CA HIS A 11 9.92 -6.21 -3.60
C HIS A 11 9.30 -7.52 -4.15
N ILE A 12 9.73 -8.69 -3.66
CA ILE A 12 9.17 -9.99 -4.07
C ILE A 12 7.73 -10.13 -3.58
N THR A 13 7.48 -9.66 -2.35
CA THR A 13 6.14 -9.65 -1.76
C THR A 13 5.18 -8.77 -2.57
N LEU A 14 5.64 -7.59 -3.00
CA LEU A 14 4.85 -6.70 -3.85
C LEU A 14 4.59 -7.29 -5.24
N GLN A 15 5.60 -7.91 -5.86
CA GLN A 15 5.42 -8.60 -7.13
C GLN A 15 4.39 -9.73 -7.01
N SER A 16 4.53 -10.57 -5.98
CA SER A 16 3.59 -11.65 -5.70
C SER A 16 2.17 -11.14 -5.47
N ALA A 17 2.00 -9.98 -4.82
CA ALA A 17 0.70 -9.35 -4.64
C ALA A 17 0.13 -8.81 -5.97
N ALA A 18 0.95 -8.15 -6.80
CA ALA A 18 0.55 -7.69 -8.13
C ALA A 18 0.03 -8.87 -8.98
N ASP A 19 0.79 -9.96 -9.00
CA ASP A 19 0.44 -11.19 -9.72
C ASP A 19 -0.80 -11.86 -9.15
N ARG A 20 -0.91 -12.00 -7.83
CA ARG A 20 -2.06 -12.66 -7.20
C ARG A 20 -3.37 -11.91 -7.42
N PHE A 21 -3.34 -10.58 -7.41
CA PHE A 21 -4.54 -9.74 -7.47
C PHE A 21 -4.82 -9.15 -8.86
N ALA A 22 -4.00 -9.47 -9.86
CA ALA A 22 -4.06 -8.83 -11.18
C ALA A 22 -4.03 -7.30 -11.05
N ALA A 23 -3.14 -6.77 -10.21
CA ALA A 23 -3.13 -5.36 -9.85
C ALA A 23 -1.80 -4.72 -10.22
N LYS A 24 -1.86 -3.56 -10.87
CA LYS A 24 -0.73 -2.65 -10.98
C LYS A 24 -0.50 -2.03 -9.60
N ILE A 25 0.73 -2.10 -9.09
CA ILE A 25 1.10 -1.39 -7.86
C ILE A 25 2.00 -0.21 -8.24
N CYS A 26 1.53 0.98 -7.91
CA CYS A 26 2.22 2.26 -8.05
C CYS A 26 2.82 2.63 -6.69
N LEU A 27 4.15 2.71 -6.59
CA LEU A 27 4.85 3.02 -5.35
C LEU A 27 5.58 4.36 -5.47
N LEU A 28 5.18 5.32 -4.64
CA LEU A 28 5.91 6.58 -4.46
C LEU A 28 6.90 6.45 -3.31
N THR A 29 8.18 6.75 -3.54
CA THR A 29 9.22 6.58 -2.52
C THR A 29 9.90 7.90 -2.18
N SER A 30 10.51 7.96 -0.99
CA SER A 30 11.34 9.10 -0.57
C SER A 30 12.76 9.09 -1.16
N PHE A 31 13.14 8.07 -1.94
CA PHE A 31 14.45 8.03 -2.59
C PHE A 31 14.46 9.00 -3.77
N ARG A 32 15.40 9.96 -3.77
CA ARG A 32 15.50 11.00 -4.82
C ARG A 32 15.74 10.44 -6.21
N ASP A 33 16.46 9.34 -6.31
CA ASP A 33 16.84 8.75 -7.61
C ASP A 33 15.75 7.80 -8.13
N THR A 34 14.87 7.30 -7.25
CA THR A 34 13.80 6.35 -7.57
C THR A 34 12.49 6.75 -6.89
N CYS A 35 12.05 7.98 -7.15
CA CYS A 35 10.85 8.57 -6.54
C CYS A 35 9.55 7.81 -6.89
N PHE A 36 9.56 7.03 -7.97
CA PHE A 36 8.39 6.30 -8.45
C PHE A 36 8.79 4.94 -9.01
N ILE A 37 8.06 3.89 -8.62
CA ILE A 37 8.26 2.51 -9.04
C ILE A 37 6.90 1.94 -9.45
N GLU A 38 6.85 1.30 -10.61
CA GLU A 38 5.67 0.59 -11.09
C GLU A 38 5.94 -0.91 -11.12
N ILE A 39 5.02 -1.67 -10.52
CA ILE A 39 5.08 -3.13 -10.48
C ILE A 39 3.88 -3.64 -11.27
N MET A 40 4.16 -4.25 -12.42
CA MET A 40 3.15 -4.90 -13.26
C MET A 40 2.97 -6.36 -12.87
N PRO A 41 1.74 -6.91 -12.96
CA PRO A 41 1.56 -8.35 -13.02
C PRO A 41 2.26 -8.93 -14.26
N GLN A 42 2.91 -10.08 -14.12
CA GLN A 42 3.70 -10.70 -15.19
C GLN A 42 2.83 -11.37 -16.25
N ASP A 43 1.86 -12.18 -15.84
CA ASP A 43 1.14 -13.10 -16.75
C ASP A 43 -0.26 -12.60 -17.16
N GLN A 44 -0.69 -11.43 -16.67
CA GLN A 44 -2.04 -10.94 -16.90
C GLN A 44 -2.12 -9.42 -16.98
N ALA A 45 -3.07 -8.90 -17.75
CA ALA A 45 -3.32 -7.47 -17.77
C ALA A 45 -3.86 -6.99 -16.41
N PRO A 46 -3.38 -5.84 -15.88
CA PRO A 46 -3.84 -5.30 -14.61
C PRO A 46 -5.32 -4.92 -14.71
N LYS A 47 -6.13 -5.44 -13.78
CA LYS A 47 -7.57 -5.14 -13.63
C LYS A 47 -7.82 -4.04 -12.62
N ARG A 48 -6.82 -3.74 -11.78
CA ARG A 48 -6.89 -2.77 -10.68
C ARG A 48 -5.57 -2.03 -10.56
N GLU A 49 -5.63 -0.86 -9.96
CA GLU A 49 -4.46 -0.06 -9.65
C GLU A 49 -4.44 0.24 -8.15
N LEU A 50 -3.31 -0.03 -7.50
CA LEU A 50 -3.08 0.20 -6.08
C LEU A 50 -1.97 1.23 -5.94
N TRP A 51 -2.19 2.22 -5.09
CA TRP A 51 -1.21 3.26 -4.81
C TRP A 51 -0.68 3.11 -3.39
N LEU A 52 0.64 3.10 -3.28
CA LEU A 52 1.36 3.00 -2.03
C LEU A 52 2.37 4.14 -1.93
N SER A 53 2.64 4.61 -0.72
CA SER A 53 3.84 5.37 -0.43
C SER A 53 4.80 4.54 0.42
N PHE A 54 6.09 4.66 0.13
CA PHE A 54 7.17 4.08 0.94
C PHE A 54 8.04 5.21 1.47
N TRP A 55 7.96 5.44 2.77
CA TRP A 55 8.97 6.22 3.45
C TRP A 55 10.12 5.28 3.79
N SER A 56 11.27 5.48 3.13
CA SER A 56 12.43 4.60 3.25
C SER A 56 12.74 4.31 4.72
N GLU A 57 12.93 3.03 5.02
CA GLU A 57 13.28 2.50 6.36
C GLU A 57 12.18 2.61 7.42
N VAL A 58 11.02 3.20 7.11
CA VAL A 58 9.96 3.43 8.10
C VAL A 58 8.68 2.67 7.80
N HIS A 59 7.99 2.91 6.67
CA HIS A 59 6.67 2.31 6.47
C HIS A 59 6.12 2.38 5.05
N TYR A 60 5.23 1.44 4.72
CA TYR A 60 4.32 1.51 3.58
C TYR A 60 2.98 2.09 4.02
N ASN A 61 2.42 3.04 3.27
CA ASN A 61 1.07 3.54 3.50
C ASN A 61 0.22 3.42 2.24
N SER A 62 -1.08 3.25 2.42
CA SER A 62 -2.04 3.25 1.32
C SER A 62 -2.35 4.68 0.90
N LEU A 63 -2.27 4.94 -0.40
CA LEU A 63 -2.70 6.18 -1.00
C LEU A 63 -4.05 5.95 -1.69
N TYR A 64 -4.93 6.94 -1.56
CA TYR A 64 -6.27 6.90 -2.12
C TYR A 64 -6.51 8.18 -2.92
N ASP A 65 -7.33 8.07 -3.96
CA ASP A 65 -7.86 9.25 -4.62
C ASP A 65 -8.61 10.10 -3.59
N ASN A 66 -8.51 11.42 -3.71
CA ASN A 66 -9.16 12.37 -2.79
C ASN A 66 -10.69 12.17 -2.72
N LYS A 67 -11.31 11.62 -3.77
CA LYS A 67 -12.75 11.28 -3.83
C LYS A 67 -13.07 9.93 -3.19
N ALA A 68 -12.08 9.07 -3.02
CA ALA A 68 -12.19 7.74 -2.44
C ALA A 68 -11.89 7.71 -0.93
N VAL A 69 -11.48 8.85 -0.35
CA VAL A 69 -11.31 8.98 1.10
C VAL A 69 -12.66 8.73 1.77
N PRO A 70 -12.81 7.68 2.60
CA PRO A 70 -14.02 7.49 3.37
C PRO A 70 -14.24 8.74 4.20
N VAL A 71 -15.44 9.34 4.13
CA VAL A 71 -15.81 10.48 4.97
C VAL A 71 -15.45 10.11 6.40
N GLN A 72 -14.44 10.77 6.97
CA GLN A 72 -14.00 10.50 8.32
C GLN A 72 -15.21 10.65 9.23
N GLN A 73 -15.72 9.53 9.74
CA GLN A 73 -16.73 9.57 10.79
C GLN A 73 -16.04 10.23 11.98
N LYS A 74 -16.36 11.50 12.24
CA LYS A 74 -15.81 12.25 13.37
C LYS A 74 -15.91 11.35 14.60
N PRO A 75 -14.82 11.07 15.33
CA PRO A 75 -14.91 10.28 16.53
C PRO A 75 -15.91 10.98 17.45
N LYS A 76 -17.04 10.31 17.74
CA LYS A 76 -17.98 10.80 18.76
C LYS A 76 -17.15 10.93 20.03
N ARG A 77 -16.92 12.17 20.49
CA ARG A 77 -16.25 12.46 21.75
C ARG A 77 -16.96 11.67 22.84
N LYS A 78 -16.42 10.52 23.24
CA LYS A 78 -16.78 9.89 24.50
C LYS A 78 -16.14 10.76 25.55
N HIS A 79 -16.94 11.57 26.23
CA HIS A 79 -16.49 12.19 27.45
C HIS A 79 -16.05 11.03 28.37
N TRP A 80 -14.82 11.07 28.85
CA TRP A 80 -14.44 10.24 29.97
C TRP A 80 -14.82 11.08 31.19
N LEU A 81 -15.98 10.79 31.80
CA LEU A 81 -16.22 11.26 33.16
C LEU A 81 -15.32 10.41 34.05
N PHE A 82 -14.42 11.08 34.75
CA PHE A 82 -13.86 10.58 36.02
C PHE A 82 -15.00 10.33 37.01
#